data_AF-A0A2N0RXG1-F1
#
_entry.id   AF-A0A2N0RXG1-F1
#
_cell.length_a   1.000
_cell.length_b   1.000
_cell.length_c   1.000
_cell.angle_alpha   90.00
_cell.angle_beta   90.00
_cell.angle_gamma   90.00
#
_symmetry.space_group_name_H-M   'P 1'
#
loop_
_entity.id
_entity.type
_entity.pdbx_description
1 polymer ?
#
loop_
_entity_poly.entity_id
_entity_poly.type
_entity_poly.pdbx_seq_one_letter_code
_entity_poly.pdbx_strand_id
1 'polypeptide(L)'
;MRGTIIERKCNVQFIKFIPYDLAACPYIALVCIGTHNHPPPPPERTPVGIKDELQAMIQNIIASDDSVTSRSIIAGNSSIKATFDKDTLSEVHASLNNVDKLRSLVAKCYKNMHPYGQGNLGVMYSVQCKKFDMHNYVRRIEQFEDGQTLILCMLDFQAKALQNLKCFQIDLTFKRVHGDINEFEINSYDETHKLILSYCRIYTNIFTADAYQRLFTQLFEVVENLSEIPVKFYHIDGTAKGLGLALAKRDPSKNWEEHLIYIFESCLVHFNRNLIAKKFDNEVYLLAKSIPTKSSAEEVYGCFEKLESYNNQRIMDWTQYYRQPYVLASLNKHISNMENEIWDHHGNNTNVAEAAHAQANREGKQLKLITAIMRGRQLDERLFKTAEINDKFGIPYTRRDKSEIKRKAKAMTRKDTNKRSQKETSNKELKKKVPLQDVTNREKLEKKGKRKASTSENTSKAKRSRIDINESDSEREISKLEIEERKMKLAERRTADRKAQAEIEKLELENLKLRKELNLD
;
A
#
# COMPACT_ATOMS: atom_id res chain seq x y z
N MET A 1 0.79 44.72 -16.80
CA MET A 1 1.84 45.75 -16.64
C MET A 1 2.53 45.49 -15.31
N ARG A 2 3.86 45.35 -15.27
CA ARG A 2 4.61 45.44 -14.01
C ARG A 2 4.98 46.91 -13.82
N GLY A 3 4.56 47.50 -12.70
CA GLY A 3 4.88 48.90 -12.39
C GLY A 3 6.36 49.10 -12.09
N THR A 4 6.83 50.33 -12.22
CA THR A 4 8.20 50.75 -11.92
C THR A 4 8.39 50.87 -10.41
N ILE A 5 9.41 50.23 -9.84
CA ILE A 5 9.75 50.36 -8.41
C ILE A 5 10.47 51.70 -8.21
N ILE A 6 10.01 52.50 -7.26
CA ILE A 6 10.63 53.77 -6.85
C ILE A 6 11.18 53.60 -5.44
N GLU A 7 12.50 53.69 -5.30
CA GLU A 7 13.15 53.68 -3.99
C GLU A 7 12.99 55.04 -3.30
N ARG A 8 12.48 55.05 -2.06
CA ARG A 8 12.38 56.25 -1.23
C ARG A 8 13.40 56.16 -0.08
N LYS A 9 14.27 57.16 0.03
CA LYS A 9 15.24 57.23 1.13
C LYS A 9 14.56 57.69 2.43
N CYS A 10 14.88 57.00 3.52
CA CYS A 10 14.48 57.40 4.88
C CYS A 10 15.49 58.42 5.43
N ASN A 11 15.00 59.48 6.05
CA ASN A 11 15.79 60.52 6.72
C ASN A 11 16.01 60.27 8.23
N VAL A 12 15.44 59.18 8.78
CA VAL A 12 15.60 58.81 10.19
C VAL A 12 16.99 58.23 10.44
N GLN A 13 17.61 58.63 11.55
CA GLN A 13 18.92 58.13 11.99
C GLN A 13 18.77 57.28 13.25
N PHE A 14 19.46 56.13 13.27
CA PHE A 14 19.56 55.27 14.45
C PHE A 14 20.98 55.35 15.00
N ILE A 15 21.10 55.82 16.24
CA ILE A 15 22.37 55.83 16.97
C ILE A 15 22.33 54.72 18.01
N LYS A 16 23.29 53.81 17.96
CA LYS A 16 23.43 52.70 18.90
C LYS A 16 24.60 52.97 19.84
N PHE A 17 24.33 53.15 21.12
CA PHE A 17 25.34 53.27 22.16
C PHE A 17 25.55 51.90 22.80
N ILE A 18 26.74 51.34 22.60
CA ILE A 18 27.15 50.06 23.20
C ILE A 18 28.15 50.40 24.31
N PRO A 19 27.88 50.05 25.58
CA PRO A 19 28.84 50.25 26.65
C PRO A 19 30.09 49.40 26.43
N TYR A 20 31.24 49.90 26.87
CA TYR A 20 32.54 49.24 26.68
C TYR A 20 32.62 47.90 27.44
N ASP A 21 31.88 47.78 28.55
CA ASP A 21 31.74 46.57 29.35
C ASP A 21 30.26 46.22 29.54
N LEU A 22 29.81 45.17 28.84
CA LEU A 22 28.45 44.65 28.91
C LEU A 22 28.17 43.83 30.18
N ALA A 23 29.19 43.38 30.90
CA ALA A 23 29.01 42.69 32.17
C ALA A 23 28.66 43.70 33.28
N ALA A 24 29.29 44.87 33.28
CA ALA A 24 28.98 45.96 34.20
C ALA A 24 27.72 46.75 33.82
N CYS A 25 27.44 46.92 32.52
CA CYS A 25 26.23 47.58 32.02
C CYS A 25 25.57 46.75 30.91
N PRO A 26 24.57 45.90 31.22
CA PRO A 26 23.96 44.98 30.25
C PRO A 26 22.95 45.66 29.31
N TYR A 27 22.90 46.99 29.28
CA TYR A 27 21.92 47.76 28.51
C TYR A 27 22.57 48.49 27.33
N ILE A 28 21.93 48.37 26.16
CA ILE A 28 22.29 49.13 24.96
C ILE A 28 21.24 50.21 24.77
N ALA A 29 21.66 51.46 24.58
CA ALA A 29 20.74 52.54 24.23
C ALA A 29 20.64 52.68 22.70
N LEU A 30 19.42 52.67 22.19
CA LEU A 30 19.12 52.94 20.79
C LEU A 30 18.35 54.26 20.71
N VAL A 31 18.95 55.28 20.10
CA VAL A 31 18.31 56.59 19.91
C VAL A 31 17.88 56.72 18.45
N CYS A 32 16.60 56.97 18.25
CA CYS A 32 16.00 57.20 16.94
C CYS A 32 15.76 58.72 16.77
N ILE A 33 16.34 59.33 15.75
CA ILE A 33 16.25 60.77 15.48
C ILE A 33 15.56 61.01 14.14
N GLY A 34 14.50 61.81 14.14
CA GLY A 34 13.74 62.20 12.95
C GLY A 34 12.36 61.55 12.85
N THR A 35 11.65 61.86 11.77
CA THR A 35 10.30 61.35 11.47
C THR A 35 10.29 60.63 10.14
N HIS A 36 9.73 59.42 10.09
CA HIS A 36 9.62 58.64 8.84
C HIS A 36 8.76 59.38 7.79
N ASN A 37 9.27 59.49 6.57
CA ASN A 37 8.60 60.11 5.40
C ASN A 37 8.00 59.07 4.43
N HIS A 38 7.89 57.83 4.87
CA HIS A 38 7.37 56.69 4.11
C HIS A 38 6.52 55.81 5.03
N PRO A 39 5.57 55.05 4.48
CA PRO A 39 4.85 54.05 5.27
C PRO A 39 5.84 52.99 5.80
N PRO A 40 5.52 52.32 6.92
CA PRO A 40 6.28 51.17 7.37
C PRO A 40 6.40 50.15 6.24
N PRO A 41 7.57 49.52 6.04
CA PRO A 41 7.67 48.43 5.08
C PRO A 41 6.66 47.33 5.46
N PRO A 42 6.12 46.58 4.49
CA PRO A 42 5.23 45.47 4.79
C PRO A 42 5.91 44.50 5.77
N PRO A 43 5.16 43.89 6.70
CA PRO A 43 5.71 42.97 7.69
C PRO A 43 6.06 41.62 7.03
N GLU A 44 7.11 41.63 6.21
CA GLU A 44 7.55 40.48 5.43
C GLU A 44 8.29 39.45 6.28
N ARG A 45 8.88 39.85 7.41
CA ARG A 45 9.61 38.93 8.28
C ARG A 45 8.69 38.38 9.37
N THR A 46 8.63 37.05 9.48
CA THR A 46 7.92 36.40 10.59
C THR A 46 8.69 36.64 11.89
N PRO A 47 8.05 37.15 12.95
CA PRO A 47 8.66 37.26 14.28
C PRO A 47 9.20 35.92 14.77
N VAL A 48 10.27 35.95 15.58
CA VAL A 48 10.95 34.74 16.06
C VAL A 48 10.01 33.88 16.92
N GLY A 49 9.27 34.46 17.86
CA GLY A 49 8.31 33.72 18.69
C GLY A 49 7.26 32.95 17.88
N ILE A 50 6.62 33.62 16.91
CA ILE A 50 5.65 32.98 16.00
C ILE A 50 6.30 31.85 15.19
N LYS A 51 7.55 32.06 14.74
CA LYS A 51 8.28 31.04 13.98
C LYS A 51 8.59 29.81 14.84
N ASP A 52 8.96 30.00 16.09
CA ASP A 52 9.30 28.91 17.01
C ASP A 52 8.05 28.10 17.39
N GLU A 53 6.93 28.77 17.69
CA GLU A 53 5.64 28.12 17.93
C GLU A 53 5.16 27.35 16.68
N LEU A 54 5.30 27.94 15.49
CA LEU A 54 4.97 27.27 14.24
C LEU A 54 5.88 26.06 13.99
N GLN A 55 7.16 26.15 14.34
CA GLN A 55 8.10 25.03 14.21
C GLN A 55 7.74 23.89 15.17
N ALA A 56 7.41 24.20 16.42
CA ALA A 56 6.98 23.22 17.42
C ALA A 56 5.67 22.54 17.01
N MET A 57 4.68 23.31 16.51
CA MET A 57 3.45 22.76 15.94
C MET A 57 3.77 21.78 14.82
N ILE A 58 4.58 22.17 13.82
CA ILE A 58 4.94 21.31 12.69
C ILE A 58 5.62 20.01 13.18
N GLN A 59 6.55 20.11 14.14
CA GLN A 59 7.24 18.95 14.70
C GLN A 59 6.28 17.97 15.37
N ASN A 60 5.30 18.48 16.13
CA ASN A 60 4.27 17.65 16.75
C ASN A 60 3.39 16.93 15.72
N ILE A 61 3.02 17.62 14.63
CA ILE A 61 2.23 17.00 13.55
C ILE A 61 3.07 15.92 12.83
N ILE A 62 4.34 16.18 12.53
CA ILE A 62 5.23 15.19 11.89
C ILE A 62 5.45 13.96 12.81
N ALA A 63 5.58 14.18 14.12
CA ALA A 63 5.75 13.09 15.08
C ALA A 63 4.53 12.15 15.14
N SER A 64 3.35 12.65 14.79
CA SER A 64 2.10 11.87 14.75
C SER A 64 1.80 11.30 13.36
N ASP A 65 2.10 12.02 12.29
CA ASP A 65 2.02 11.56 10.89
C ASP A 65 3.22 12.07 10.06
N ASP A 66 4.12 11.15 9.70
CA ASP A 66 5.37 11.47 8.99
C ASP A 66 5.21 11.75 7.47
N SER A 67 4.00 12.16 7.05
CA SER A 67 3.66 12.50 5.66
C SER A 67 3.20 13.95 5.47
N VAL A 68 3.21 14.73 6.55
CA VAL A 68 2.77 16.13 6.57
C VAL A 68 3.41 16.96 5.48
N THR A 69 2.59 17.75 4.79
CA THR A 69 3.02 18.74 3.82
C THR A 69 2.48 20.11 4.21
N SER A 70 3.08 21.18 3.69
CA SER A 70 2.55 22.54 3.89
C SER A 70 1.08 22.66 3.49
N ARG A 71 0.66 21.95 2.42
CA ARG A 71 -0.72 21.93 1.97
C ARG A 71 -1.65 21.20 2.95
N SER A 72 -1.22 20.07 3.52
CA SER A 72 -2.06 19.34 4.49
C SER A 72 -2.26 20.14 5.79
N ILE A 73 -1.25 20.90 6.22
CA ILE A 73 -1.37 21.80 7.39
C ILE A 73 -2.42 22.89 7.12
N ILE A 74 -2.35 23.54 5.95
CA ILE A 74 -3.31 24.59 5.58
C ILE A 74 -4.73 24.02 5.44
N ALA A 75 -4.87 22.87 4.80
CA ALA A 75 -6.18 22.25 4.58
C ALA A 75 -6.81 21.71 5.88
N GLY A 76 -6.00 21.18 6.79
CA GLY A 76 -6.46 20.55 8.02
C GLY A 76 -6.64 21.49 9.21
N ASN A 77 -6.42 22.80 9.04
CA ASN A 77 -6.34 23.98 9.94
C ASN A 77 -6.57 23.88 11.48
N SER A 78 -7.14 22.82 12.01
CA SER A 78 -7.22 22.43 13.42
C SER A 78 -5.94 22.69 14.22
N SER A 79 -4.76 22.32 13.72
CA SER A 79 -3.50 22.60 14.43
C SER A 79 -3.17 24.08 14.51
N ILE A 80 -3.50 24.84 13.44
CA ILE A 80 -3.34 26.32 13.42
C ILE A 80 -4.26 26.93 14.47
N LYS A 81 -5.53 26.50 14.48
CA LYS A 81 -6.52 26.95 15.45
C LYS A 81 -6.14 26.60 16.89
N ALA A 82 -5.66 25.40 17.14
CA ALA A 82 -5.24 24.96 18.47
C ALA A 82 -4.01 25.72 18.99
N THR A 83 -3.10 26.13 18.11
CA THR A 83 -1.85 26.80 18.51
C THR A 83 -2.00 28.31 18.59
N PHE A 84 -2.72 28.92 17.64
CA PHE A 84 -2.77 30.37 17.46
C PHE A 84 -4.17 30.99 17.63
N ASP A 85 -5.21 30.18 17.80
CA ASP A 85 -6.61 30.61 17.80
C ASP A 85 -6.97 31.44 16.54
N LYS A 86 -6.48 30.97 15.39
CA LYS A 86 -6.75 31.53 14.06
C LYS A 86 -7.12 30.43 13.08
N ASP A 87 -7.93 30.78 12.07
CA ASP A 87 -8.36 29.82 11.06
C ASP A 87 -7.35 29.73 9.90
N THR A 88 -6.55 30.78 9.69
CA THR A 88 -5.54 30.84 8.62
C THR A 88 -4.17 31.34 9.12
N LEU A 89 -3.09 30.92 8.47
CA LEU A 89 -1.74 31.40 8.80
C LEU A 89 -1.56 32.90 8.51
N SER A 90 -2.28 33.44 7.54
CA SER A 90 -2.27 34.88 7.23
C SER A 90 -2.81 35.74 8.38
N GLU A 91 -3.75 35.21 9.16
CA GLU A 91 -4.27 35.88 10.37
C GLU A 91 -3.29 35.81 11.53
N VAL A 92 -2.44 34.77 11.59
CA VAL A 92 -1.35 34.67 12.57
C VAL A 92 -0.31 35.76 12.30
N HIS A 93 0.14 35.87 11.03
CA HIS A 93 1.01 36.96 10.60
C HIS A 93 0.99 37.12 9.08
N ALA A 94 0.90 38.36 8.59
CA ALA A 94 0.83 38.66 7.16
C ALA A 94 1.97 38.04 6.33
N SER A 95 3.17 37.91 6.91
CA SER A 95 4.32 37.25 6.25
C SER A 95 4.05 35.81 5.82
N LEU A 96 3.14 35.11 6.51
CA LEU A 96 2.81 33.69 6.31
C LEU A 96 1.79 33.46 5.20
N ASN A 97 1.25 34.54 4.60
CA ASN A 97 0.54 34.45 3.32
C ASN A 97 1.47 33.91 2.21
N ASN A 98 2.79 34.06 2.37
CA ASN A 98 3.77 33.37 1.55
C ASN A 98 3.94 31.91 2.01
N VAL A 99 3.27 31.00 1.29
CA VAL A 99 3.29 29.54 1.55
C VAL A 99 4.70 28.94 1.44
N ASP A 100 5.63 29.56 0.71
CA ASP A 100 7.01 29.05 0.60
C ASP A 100 7.76 29.12 1.92
N LYS A 101 7.40 30.06 2.82
CA LYS A 101 7.97 30.09 4.18
C LYS A 101 7.52 28.88 4.99
N LEU A 102 6.25 28.51 4.89
CA LEU A 102 5.75 27.28 5.51
C LEU A 102 6.45 26.06 4.90
N ARG A 103 6.66 26.02 3.58
CA ARG A 103 7.38 24.93 2.90
C ARG A 103 8.82 24.80 3.40
N SER A 104 9.52 25.92 3.55
CA SER A 104 10.88 25.95 4.10
C SER A 104 10.94 25.46 5.55
N LEU A 105 9.99 25.90 6.38
CA LEU A 105 9.90 25.45 7.78
C LEU A 105 9.61 23.95 7.88
N VAL A 106 8.65 23.43 7.11
CA VAL A 106 8.35 22.00 7.07
C VAL A 106 9.57 21.21 6.62
N ALA A 107 10.26 21.62 5.55
CA ALA A 107 11.49 20.96 5.09
C ALA A 107 12.59 20.97 6.16
N LYS A 108 12.75 22.08 6.89
CA LYS A 108 13.69 22.19 8.00
C LYS A 108 13.34 21.22 9.15
N CYS A 109 12.06 21.12 9.51
CA CYS A 109 11.61 20.17 10.52
C CYS A 109 11.91 18.73 10.11
N TYR A 110 11.60 18.33 8.87
CA TYR A 110 11.95 17.00 8.38
C TYR A 110 13.45 16.73 8.41
N LYS A 111 14.29 17.68 7.96
CA LYS A 111 15.75 17.51 7.97
C LYS A 111 16.30 17.31 9.39
N ASN A 112 15.72 17.98 10.38
CA ASN A 112 16.11 17.86 11.78
C ASN A 112 15.61 16.56 12.41
N MET A 113 14.38 16.15 12.10
CA MET A 113 13.77 14.94 12.66
C MET A 113 14.37 13.67 12.05
N HIS A 114 14.71 13.72 10.76
CA HIS A 114 15.24 12.63 9.95
C HIS A 114 16.61 12.99 9.35
N PRO A 115 17.68 13.08 10.15
CA PRO A 115 19.01 13.47 9.68
C PRO A 115 19.57 12.52 8.61
N TYR A 116 19.15 11.25 8.60
CA TYR A 116 19.53 10.24 7.61
C TYR A 116 18.44 9.95 6.58
N GLY A 117 17.49 10.89 6.43
CA GLY A 117 16.33 10.72 5.56
C GLY A 117 15.31 9.70 6.10
N GLN A 118 14.36 9.31 5.25
CA GLN A 118 13.21 8.46 5.61
C GLN A 118 13.23 7.08 4.94
N GLY A 119 14.41 6.66 4.44
CA GLY A 119 14.67 5.33 3.87
C GLY A 119 15.31 4.37 4.88
N ASN A 120 16.04 3.34 4.41
CA ASN A 120 16.63 2.30 5.27
C ASN A 120 17.47 2.86 6.44
N LEU A 121 18.41 3.76 6.15
CA LEU A 121 19.24 4.40 7.18
C LEU A 121 18.40 5.22 8.17
N GLY A 122 17.35 5.87 7.69
CA GLY A 122 16.39 6.59 8.51
C GLY A 122 15.64 5.69 9.48
N VAL A 123 15.22 4.51 9.04
CA VAL A 123 14.57 3.50 9.88
C VAL A 123 15.53 2.99 10.95
N MET A 124 16.75 2.58 10.56
CA MET A 124 17.78 2.12 11.50
C MET A 124 18.06 3.15 12.60
N TYR A 125 18.29 4.40 12.20
CA TYR A 125 18.52 5.50 13.13
C TYR A 125 17.31 5.75 14.03
N SER A 126 16.09 5.70 13.48
CA SER A 126 14.86 5.91 14.26
C SER A 126 14.67 4.84 15.33
N VAL A 127 14.98 3.57 15.02
CA VAL A 127 14.93 2.46 15.99
C VAL A 127 16.00 2.62 17.07
N GLN A 128 17.25 2.89 16.69
CA GLN A 128 18.37 3.09 17.64
C GLN A 128 18.11 4.24 18.62
N CYS A 129 17.56 5.34 18.12
CA CYS A 129 17.22 6.50 18.94
C CYS A 129 15.82 6.43 19.58
N LYS A 130 15.11 5.29 19.48
CA LYS A 130 13.74 5.09 19.98
C LYS A 130 12.74 6.16 19.53
N LYS A 131 12.94 6.73 18.34
CA LYS A 131 12.04 7.74 17.77
C LYS A 131 10.74 7.10 17.29
N PHE A 132 9.66 7.89 17.36
CA PHE A 132 8.32 7.52 16.88
C PHE A 132 7.79 6.20 17.45
N ASP A 133 8.36 5.76 18.58
CA ASP A 133 8.09 4.48 19.21
C ASP A 133 8.24 3.29 18.23
N MET A 134 9.07 3.44 17.18
CA MET A 134 9.31 2.40 16.17
C MET A 134 10.02 1.19 16.75
N HIS A 135 10.81 1.36 17.80
CA HIS A 135 11.56 0.28 18.45
C HIS A 135 10.69 -0.86 19.00
N ASN A 136 9.42 -0.58 19.34
CA ASN A 136 8.47 -1.59 19.83
C ASN A 136 7.70 -2.28 18.70
N TYR A 137 7.89 -1.85 17.45
CA TYR A 137 7.21 -2.43 16.30
C TYR A 137 8.18 -3.02 15.30
N VAL A 138 9.29 -2.34 15.01
CA VAL A 138 10.38 -2.87 14.18
C VAL A 138 11.22 -3.81 15.05
N ARG A 139 11.09 -5.11 14.82
CA ARG A 139 11.71 -6.17 15.63
C ARG A 139 13.03 -6.64 15.08
N ARG A 140 13.25 -6.48 13.77
CA ARG A 140 14.52 -6.83 13.13
C ARG A 140 14.80 -5.99 11.90
N ILE A 141 16.05 -5.61 11.71
CA ILE A 141 16.57 -4.96 10.50
C ILE A 141 17.84 -5.69 10.08
N GLU A 142 17.82 -6.34 8.92
CA GLU A 142 18.97 -7.05 8.36
C GLU A 142 19.30 -6.50 6.97
N GLN A 143 20.60 -6.45 6.67
CA GLN A 143 21.12 -6.21 5.34
C GLN A 143 22.04 -7.37 4.98
N PHE A 144 21.72 -8.08 3.90
CA PHE A 144 22.47 -9.24 3.43
C PHE A 144 23.43 -8.86 2.30
N GLU A 145 24.45 -9.69 2.08
CA GLU A 145 25.50 -9.47 1.08
C GLU A 145 24.97 -9.34 -0.35
N ASP A 146 23.85 -9.98 -0.67
CA ASP A 146 23.21 -9.88 -1.98
C ASP A 146 22.36 -8.60 -2.17
N GLY A 147 22.43 -7.68 -1.21
CA GLY A 147 21.70 -6.42 -1.21
C GLY A 147 20.26 -6.55 -0.70
N GLN A 148 19.84 -7.71 -0.18
CA GLN A 148 18.53 -7.83 0.46
C GLN A 148 18.50 -6.98 1.73
N THR A 149 17.56 -6.04 1.78
CA THR A 149 17.12 -5.40 3.02
C THR A 149 15.92 -6.16 3.55
N LEU A 150 15.90 -6.45 4.84
CA LEU A 150 14.74 -7.02 5.53
C LEU A 150 14.44 -6.19 6.78
N ILE A 151 13.24 -5.61 6.85
CA ILE A 151 12.75 -4.90 8.03
C ILE A 151 11.48 -5.60 8.47
N LEU A 152 11.56 -6.33 9.58
CA LEU A 152 10.44 -7.08 10.13
C LEU A 152 9.73 -6.27 11.21
N CYS A 153 8.42 -6.09 11.01
CA CYS A 153 7.56 -5.31 11.88
C CYS A 153 6.43 -6.16 12.47
N MET A 154 6.30 -6.16 13.80
CA MET A 154 5.32 -6.91 14.57
C MET A 154 5.21 -6.36 16.01
N LEU A 155 4.01 -6.36 16.57
CA LEU A 155 3.73 -6.08 17.99
C LEU A 155 3.72 -7.39 18.79
N ASP A 156 3.99 -7.32 20.10
CA ASP A 156 4.09 -8.52 20.95
C ASP A 156 2.81 -9.36 20.96
N PHE A 157 1.64 -8.71 21.00
CA PHE A 157 0.35 -9.42 20.95
C PHE A 157 0.09 -10.05 19.57
N GLN A 158 0.63 -9.49 18.48
CA GLN A 158 0.50 -10.09 17.15
C GLN A 158 1.29 -11.39 17.08
N ALA A 159 2.51 -11.43 17.66
CA ALA A 159 3.30 -12.65 17.72
C ALA A 159 2.57 -13.77 18.47
N LYS A 160 1.98 -13.45 19.63
CA LYS A 160 1.18 -14.41 20.42
C LYS A 160 -0.07 -14.86 19.68
N ALA A 161 -0.77 -13.95 19.01
CA ALA A 161 -1.96 -14.28 18.24
C ALA A 161 -1.62 -15.16 17.02
N LEU A 162 -0.49 -14.89 16.35
CA LEU A 162 -0.01 -15.68 15.21
C LEU A 162 0.24 -17.15 15.58
N GLN A 163 0.74 -17.43 16.78
CA GLN A 163 0.96 -18.80 17.29
C GLN A 163 -0.34 -19.60 17.43
N ASN A 164 -1.49 -18.92 17.58
CA ASN A 164 -2.79 -19.57 17.75
C ASN A 164 -3.53 -19.72 16.42
N LEU A 165 -2.96 -19.25 15.32
CA LEU A 165 -3.58 -19.40 14.01
C LEU A 165 -3.39 -20.82 13.50
N LYS A 166 -4.43 -21.33 12.84
CA LYS A 166 -4.34 -22.60 12.15
C LYS A 166 -3.46 -22.54 10.87
N CYS A 167 -3.30 -21.46 10.08
CA CYS A 167 -4.36 -20.64 9.51
C CYS A 167 -3.94 -19.20 9.06
N PHE A 168 -2.99 -18.98 8.13
CA PHE A 168 -2.75 -17.64 7.57
C PHE A 168 -2.37 -17.56 6.08
N GLN A 169 -2.67 -16.40 5.48
CA GLN A 169 -2.30 -16.04 4.11
C GLN A 169 -1.10 -15.09 4.09
N ILE A 170 -0.17 -15.28 3.16
CA ILE A 170 0.86 -14.27 2.87
C ILE A 170 0.64 -13.63 1.50
N ASP A 171 0.97 -12.35 1.38
CA ASP A 171 0.93 -11.66 0.11
C ASP A 171 1.98 -10.54 0.03
N LEU A 172 2.42 -10.23 -1.19
CA LEU A 172 3.42 -9.22 -1.47
C LEU A 172 2.82 -8.07 -2.28
N THR A 173 2.85 -6.86 -1.70
CA THR A 173 2.33 -5.64 -2.33
C THR A 173 3.43 -4.68 -2.79
N PHE A 174 3.30 -4.25 -4.03
CA PHE A 174 4.21 -3.32 -4.71
C PHE A 174 3.77 -1.86 -4.66
N LYS A 175 2.63 -1.57 -4.02
CA LYS A 175 1.98 -0.25 -4.08
C LYS A 175 2.31 0.62 -2.88
N ARG A 176 2.72 0.01 -1.76
CA ARG A 176 2.79 0.68 -0.45
C ARG A 176 3.90 1.71 -0.37
N VAL A 177 5.13 1.28 -0.61
CA VAL A 177 6.34 2.09 -0.44
C VAL A 177 6.81 2.60 -1.81
N HIS A 178 7.31 3.82 -1.84
CA HIS A 178 7.96 4.38 -3.03
C HIS A 178 9.41 3.86 -3.12
N GLY A 179 9.80 3.40 -4.31
CA GLY A 179 11.12 2.85 -4.57
C GLY A 179 11.08 1.34 -4.76
N ASP A 180 12.17 0.65 -4.41
CA ASP A 180 12.31 -0.79 -4.67
C ASP A 180 12.03 -1.67 -3.46
N ILE A 181 11.56 -1.09 -2.37
CA ILE A 181 11.11 -1.84 -1.20
C ILE A 181 9.62 -2.12 -1.36
N ASN A 182 9.26 -3.39 -1.21
CA ASN A 182 7.88 -3.85 -1.21
C ASN A 182 7.49 -4.30 0.19
N GLU A 183 6.18 -4.39 0.44
CA GLU A 183 5.64 -4.82 1.73
C GLU A 183 5.07 -6.23 1.57
N PHE A 184 5.55 -7.14 2.39
CA PHE A 184 5.07 -8.49 2.55
C PHE A 184 4.22 -8.54 3.81
N GLU A 185 3.00 -9.05 3.70
CA GLU A 185 2.04 -9.10 4.82
C GLU A 185 1.70 -10.55 5.16
N ILE A 186 1.51 -10.81 6.45
CA ILE A 186 0.90 -12.04 6.96
C ILE A 186 -0.47 -11.69 7.52
N ASN A 187 -1.51 -12.22 6.92
CA ASN A 187 -2.89 -11.86 7.21
C ASN A 187 -3.74 -13.09 7.52
N SER A 188 -4.74 -12.94 8.38
CA SER A 188 -5.79 -13.93 8.54
C SER A 188 -7.13 -13.25 8.81
N TYR A 189 -8.21 -13.95 8.46
CA TYR A 189 -9.56 -13.49 8.76
C TYR A 189 -9.98 -14.04 10.11
N ASP A 190 -10.25 -13.13 11.03
CA ASP A 190 -10.77 -13.46 12.34
C ASP A 190 -12.28 -13.63 12.26
N GLU A 191 -12.73 -14.89 12.31
CA GLU A 191 -14.14 -15.22 12.26
C GLU A 191 -14.94 -14.72 13.45
N THR A 192 -14.31 -14.62 14.63
CA THR A 192 -14.98 -14.15 15.85
C THR A 192 -15.34 -12.68 15.71
N HIS A 193 -14.37 -11.88 15.26
CA HIS A 193 -14.50 -10.42 15.17
C HIS A 193 -15.00 -9.93 13.81
N LYS A 194 -15.03 -10.80 12.80
CA LYS A 194 -15.30 -10.46 11.40
C LYS A 194 -14.35 -9.36 10.88
N LEU A 195 -13.07 -9.48 11.26
CA LEU A 195 -12.00 -8.55 10.91
C LEU A 195 -10.92 -9.27 10.11
N ILE A 196 -10.25 -8.52 9.24
CA ILE A 196 -8.99 -8.96 8.65
C ILE A 196 -7.88 -8.38 9.49
N LEU A 197 -7.06 -9.24 10.06
CA LEU A 197 -5.94 -8.87 10.92
C LEU A 197 -4.63 -9.17 10.20
N SER A 198 -3.73 -8.19 10.23
CA SER A 198 -2.33 -8.36 9.84
C SER A 198 -1.55 -8.74 11.08
N TYR A 199 -0.79 -9.82 11.02
CA TYR A 199 0.02 -10.34 12.13
C TYR A 199 1.49 -9.94 11.97
N CYS A 200 1.96 -9.74 10.74
CA CYS A 200 3.31 -9.30 10.45
C CYS A 200 3.35 -8.44 9.19
N ARG A 201 4.22 -7.44 9.19
CA ARG A 201 4.62 -6.69 7.99
C ARG A 201 6.12 -6.77 7.82
N ILE A 202 6.59 -7.11 6.63
CA ILE A 202 8.00 -7.20 6.31
C ILE A 202 8.29 -6.33 5.10
N TYR A 203 9.20 -5.38 5.24
CA TYR A 203 9.64 -4.55 4.13
C TYR A 203 10.93 -5.12 3.55
N THR A 204 10.88 -5.53 2.28
CA THR A 204 12.04 -6.14 1.60
C THR A 204 12.08 -5.81 0.11
N ASN A 205 13.25 -5.96 -0.50
CA ASN A 205 13.55 -5.54 -1.87
C ASN A 205 13.99 -6.69 -2.81
N ILE A 206 14.14 -7.92 -2.28
CA ILE A 206 14.58 -9.11 -3.03
C ILE A 206 13.57 -10.23 -2.78
N PHE A 207 13.16 -10.92 -3.86
CA PHE A 207 12.06 -11.89 -3.86
C PHE A 207 12.47 -13.28 -4.38
N THR A 208 13.75 -13.63 -4.23
CA THR A 208 14.27 -14.97 -4.59
C THR A 208 13.88 -16.01 -3.53
N ALA A 209 13.97 -17.30 -3.87
CA ALA A 209 13.73 -18.37 -2.91
C ALA A 209 14.62 -18.25 -1.66
N ASP A 210 15.89 -17.91 -1.83
CA ASP A 210 16.84 -17.70 -0.72
C ASP A 210 16.44 -16.49 0.14
N ALA A 211 15.96 -15.42 -0.48
CA ALA A 211 15.48 -14.23 0.22
C ALA A 211 14.22 -14.53 1.05
N TYR A 212 13.31 -15.36 0.52
CA TYR A 212 12.17 -15.87 1.27
C TYR A 212 12.58 -16.83 2.39
N GLN A 213 13.56 -17.70 2.16
CA GLN A 213 14.09 -18.58 3.21
C GLN A 213 14.63 -17.76 4.38
N ARG A 214 15.45 -16.74 4.11
CA ARG A 214 15.93 -15.82 5.13
C ARG A 214 14.77 -15.12 5.81
N LEU A 215 13.82 -14.60 5.05
CA LEU A 215 12.63 -13.93 5.59
C LEU A 215 11.85 -14.80 6.58
N PHE A 216 11.51 -16.03 6.21
CA PHE A 216 10.78 -16.94 7.10
C PHE A 216 11.62 -17.37 8.30
N THR A 217 12.92 -17.60 8.12
CA THR A 217 13.83 -17.92 9.23
C THR A 217 13.81 -16.79 10.28
N GLN A 218 13.98 -15.54 9.83
CA GLN A 218 13.97 -14.36 10.70
C GLN A 218 12.59 -14.16 11.35
N LEU A 219 11.51 -14.42 10.62
CA LEU A 219 10.16 -14.36 11.14
C LEU A 219 9.95 -15.35 12.29
N PHE A 220 10.29 -16.62 12.09
CA PHE A 220 10.07 -17.63 13.12
C PHE A 220 10.88 -17.31 14.37
N GLU A 221 12.16 -16.94 14.23
CA GLU A 221 12.97 -16.52 15.38
C GLU A 221 12.36 -15.32 16.12
N VAL A 222 11.86 -14.30 15.42
CA VAL A 222 11.21 -13.15 16.07
C VAL A 222 9.94 -13.58 16.78
N VAL A 223 9.08 -14.37 16.13
CA VAL A 223 7.81 -14.81 16.73
C VAL A 223 8.09 -15.62 18.00
N GLU A 224 9.04 -16.54 17.98
CA GLU A 224 9.42 -17.34 19.15
C GLU A 224 9.94 -16.50 20.31
N ASN A 225 10.80 -15.53 20.00
CA ASN A 225 11.35 -14.63 21.01
C ASN A 225 10.28 -13.75 21.66
N LEU A 226 9.26 -13.33 20.90
CA LEU A 226 8.18 -12.49 21.41
C LEU A 226 7.04 -13.27 22.07
N SER A 227 6.78 -14.49 21.60
CA SER A 227 5.73 -15.34 22.17
C SER A 227 6.23 -16.23 23.30
N GLU A 228 7.55 -16.42 23.43
CA GLU A 228 8.20 -17.39 24.34
C GLU A 228 7.71 -18.83 24.11
N ILE A 229 7.22 -19.10 22.90
CA ILE A 229 6.62 -20.36 22.49
C ILE A 229 7.30 -20.78 21.19
N PRO A 230 7.82 -22.01 21.08
CA PRO A 230 8.35 -22.51 19.83
C PRO A 230 7.26 -22.52 18.75
N VAL A 231 7.56 -21.99 17.56
CA VAL A 231 6.61 -22.04 16.45
C VAL A 231 6.40 -23.51 16.04
N LYS A 232 5.13 -23.91 16.03
CA LYS A 232 4.67 -25.20 15.50
C LYS A 232 3.90 -24.95 14.21
N PHE A 233 4.17 -25.76 13.19
CA PHE A 233 3.61 -25.57 11.86
C PHE A 233 2.49 -26.57 11.59
N TYR A 234 1.34 -26.05 11.16
CA TYR A 234 0.29 -26.84 10.53
C TYR A 234 0.09 -26.40 9.08
N HIS A 235 0.12 -25.08 8.79
CA HIS A 235 -0.15 -24.53 7.47
C HIS A 235 0.46 -23.13 7.27
N ILE A 236 0.99 -22.83 6.08
CA ILE A 236 1.48 -21.51 5.65
C ILE A 236 1.30 -21.34 4.13
N ASP A 237 0.61 -20.30 3.68
CA ASP A 237 0.49 -19.96 2.26
C ASP A 237 1.53 -18.93 1.81
N GLY A 238 2.48 -19.29 0.91
CA GLY A 238 2.94 -18.40 -0.18
C GLY A 238 4.15 -18.84 -0.99
N THR A 239 5.29 -18.11 -1.06
CA THR A 239 6.40 -18.49 -1.97
C THR A 239 7.02 -19.81 -1.53
N ALA A 240 6.49 -20.88 -2.11
CA ALA A 240 6.56 -22.23 -1.58
C ALA A 240 8.00 -22.66 -1.32
N LYS A 241 8.91 -22.46 -2.28
CA LYS A 241 10.29 -22.91 -2.15
C LYS A 241 11.06 -22.28 -0.98
N GLY A 242 10.98 -20.96 -0.82
CA GLY A 242 11.71 -20.28 0.27
C GLY A 242 11.18 -20.67 1.65
N LEU A 243 9.86 -20.80 1.77
CA LEU A 243 9.21 -21.35 2.96
C LEU A 243 9.68 -22.78 3.26
N GLY A 244 9.60 -23.68 2.28
CA GLY A 244 10.01 -25.07 2.43
C GLY A 244 11.48 -25.19 2.85
N LEU A 245 12.37 -24.34 2.31
CA LEU A 245 13.78 -24.32 2.70
C LEU A 245 13.99 -23.85 4.14
N ALA A 246 13.18 -22.89 4.62
CA ALA A 246 13.24 -22.45 6.02
C ALA A 246 12.77 -23.56 6.97
N LEU A 247 11.77 -24.34 6.55
CA LEU A 247 11.25 -25.46 7.32
C LEU A 247 12.19 -26.66 7.31
N ALA A 248 12.77 -27.02 6.17
CA ALA A 248 13.75 -28.10 6.09
C ALA A 248 15.00 -27.82 6.94
N LYS A 249 15.39 -26.55 7.08
CA LYS A 249 16.47 -26.14 8.00
C LYS A 249 16.10 -26.42 9.47
N ARG A 250 14.82 -26.35 9.82
CA ARG A 250 14.32 -26.43 11.19
C ARG A 250 13.89 -27.84 11.58
N ASP A 251 13.27 -28.56 10.65
CA ASP A 251 12.96 -29.98 10.74
C ASP A 251 13.57 -30.71 9.54
N PRO A 252 14.82 -31.19 9.68
CA PRO A 252 15.52 -31.92 8.63
C PRO A 252 14.95 -33.31 8.34
N SER A 253 13.91 -33.76 9.07
CA SER A 253 13.27 -35.07 8.81
C SER A 253 12.55 -35.12 7.46
N LYS A 254 12.22 -33.95 6.90
CA LYS A 254 11.63 -33.79 5.58
C LYS A 254 12.43 -32.78 4.77
N ASN A 255 12.53 -33.01 3.47
CA ASN A 255 13.08 -32.03 2.55
C ASN A 255 12.06 -30.88 2.32
N TRP A 256 12.50 -29.83 1.62
CA TRP A 256 11.69 -28.63 1.44
C TRP A 256 10.41 -28.87 0.62
N GLU A 257 10.41 -29.82 -0.33
CA GLU A 257 9.22 -30.17 -1.12
C GLU A 257 8.23 -30.97 -0.29
N GLU A 258 8.73 -31.92 0.49
CA GLU A 258 7.93 -32.74 1.40
C GLU A 258 7.19 -31.88 2.41
N HIS A 259 7.87 -30.90 3.04
CA HIS A 259 7.21 -29.95 3.95
C HIS A 259 6.01 -29.27 3.32
N LEU A 260 6.13 -28.82 2.06
CA LEU A 260 5.07 -28.10 1.37
C LEU A 260 3.83 -28.95 1.08
N ILE A 261 4.00 -30.25 0.88
CA ILE A 261 2.87 -31.19 0.65
C ILE A 261 1.94 -31.25 1.87
N TYR A 262 2.43 -30.96 3.08
CA TYR A 262 1.64 -31.00 4.31
C TYR A 262 0.98 -29.67 4.67
N ILE A 263 1.51 -28.53 4.18
CA ILE A 263 1.25 -27.23 4.80
C ILE A 263 0.89 -26.11 3.82
N PHE A 264 1.04 -26.29 2.50
CA PHE A 264 0.95 -25.19 1.56
C PHE A 264 -0.29 -25.33 0.68
N GLU A 265 -1.12 -24.29 0.61
CA GLU A 265 -2.24 -24.20 -0.32
C GLU A 265 -1.99 -23.08 -1.34
N SER A 266 -2.16 -23.42 -2.62
CA SER A 266 -2.04 -22.46 -3.69
C SER A 266 -3.32 -21.64 -3.81
N CYS A 267 -3.17 -20.32 -3.82
CA CYS A 267 -4.26 -19.40 -4.13
C CYS A 267 -4.88 -19.69 -5.52
N LEU A 268 -6.14 -20.17 -5.53
CA LEU A 268 -6.83 -20.53 -6.77
C LEU A 268 -7.07 -19.34 -7.71
N VAL A 269 -7.16 -18.12 -7.20
CA VAL A 269 -7.31 -16.94 -8.05
C VAL A 269 -6.00 -16.65 -8.79
N HIS A 270 -4.85 -16.76 -8.13
CA HIS A 270 -3.56 -16.65 -8.81
C HIS A 270 -3.37 -17.77 -9.83
N PHE A 271 -3.75 -19.00 -9.50
CA PHE A 271 -3.79 -20.12 -10.45
C PHE A 271 -4.66 -19.80 -11.68
N ASN A 272 -5.91 -19.38 -11.47
CA ASN A 272 -6.85 -19.06 -12.55
C ASN A 272 -6.35 -17.89 -13.41
N ARG A 273 -5.78 -16.83 -12.79
CA ARG A 273 -5.19 -15.69 -13.51
C ARG A 273 -4.02 -16.15 -14.39
N ASN A 274 -3.12 -16.95 -13.83
CA ASN A 274 -1.99 -17.52 -14.58
C ASN A 274 -2.47 -18.39 -15.74
N LEU A 275 -3.54 -19.17 -15.54
CA LEU A 275 -4.11 -20.03 -16.57
C LEU A 275 -4.73 -19.21 -17.71
N ILE A 276 -5.46 -18.13 -17.41
CA ILE A 276 -6.00 -17.20 -18.43
C ILE A 276 -4.86 -16.59 -19.26
N ALA A 277 -3.76 -16.18 -18.62
CA ALA A 277 -2.62 -15.57 -19.29
C ALA A 277 -1.93 -16.51 -20.30
N LYS A 278 -2.07 -17.83 -20.15
CA LYS A 278 -1.53 -18.82 -21.10
C LYS A 278 -2.27 -18.83 -22.44
N LYS A 279 -3.50 -18.30 -22.50
CA LYS A 279 -4.34 -18.24 -23.71
C LYS A 279 -4.49 -19.60 -24.40
N PHE A 280 -4.72 -20.65 -23.60
CA PHE A 280 -5.06 -21.96 -24.13
C PHE A 280 -6.43 -21.94 -24.80
N ASP A 281 -6.64 -22.87 -25.72
CA ASP A 281 -7.96 -23.10 -26.29
C ASP A 281 -8.94 -23.53 -25.21
N ASN A 282 -10.24 -23.29 -25.45
CA ASN A 282 -11.27 -23.42 -24.43
C ASN A 282 -11.33 -24.84 -23.80
N GLU A 283 -11.10 -25.90 -24.58
CA GLU A 283 -11.08 -27.27 -24.05
C GLU A 283 -9.93 -27.50 -23.05
N VAL A 284 -8.71 -27.09 -23.43
CA VAL A 284 -7.51 -27.19 -22.58
C VAL A 284 -7.66 -26.32 -21.34
N TYR A 285 -8.17 -25.09 -21.51
CA TYR A 285 -8.45 -24.17 -20.41
C TYR A 285 -9.43 -24.77 -19.40
N LEU A 286 -10.57 -25.29 -19.85
CA LEU A 286 -11.58 -25.88 -18.97
C LEU A 286 -11.05 -27.12 -18.26
N LEU A 287 -10.26 -27.95 -18.94
CA LEU A 287 -9.63 -29.13 -18.35
C LEU A 287 -8.64 -28.74 -17.25
N ALA A 288 -7.70 -27.84 -17.54
CA ALA A 288 -6.72 -27.36 -16.57
C ALA A 288 -7.39 -26.64 -15.38
N LYS A 289 -8.43 -25.85 -15.64
CA LYS A 289 -9.22 -25.16 -14.60
C LYS A 289 -9.93 -26.12 -13.66
N SER A 290 -10.26 -27.34 -14.10
CA SER A 290 -10.98 -28.32 -13.30
C SER A 290 -10.12 -29.07 -12.28
N ILE A 291 -8.78 -29.04 -12.42
CA ILE A 291 -7.83 -29.78 -11.59
C ILE A 291 -8.04 -29.54 -10.09
N PRO A 292 -8.18 -28.30 -9.59
CA PRO A 292 -8.37 -28.05 -8.16
C PRO A 292 -9.68 -28.62 -7.58
N THR A 293 -10.66 -28.92 -8.44
CA THR A 293 -12.00 -29.38 -8.04
C THR A 293 -12.23 -30.88 -8.25
N LYS A 294 -11.21 -31.63 -8.70
CA LYS A 294 -11.30 -33.08 -8.85
C LYS A 294 -11.40 -33.77 -7.50
N SER A 295 -12.18 -34.85 -7.45
CA SER A 295 -12.59 -35.50 -6.20
C SER A 295 -11.70 -36.69 -5.81
N SER A 296 -10.69 -37.01 -6.63
CA SER A 296 -9.72 -38.07 -6.32
C SER A 296 -8.38 -37.81 -7.01
N ALA A 297 -7.33 -38.48 -6.52
CA ALA A 297 -6.01 -38.41 -7.12
C ALA A 297 -6.01 -38.94 -8.57
N GLU A 298 -6.77 -40.01 -8.83
CA GLU A 298 -6.90 -40.62 -10.15
C GLU A 298 -7.53 -39.64 -11.16
N GLU A 299 -8.57 -38.91 -10.75
CA GLU A 299 -9.18 -37.89 -11.61
C GLU A 299 -8.23 -36.74 -11.91
N VAL A 300 -7.39 -36.35 -10.94
CA VAL A 300 -6.37 -35.33 -11.12
C VAL A 300 -5.33 -35.80 -12.14
N TYR A 301 -4.74 -36.98 -11.93
CA TYR A 301 -3.72 -37.51 -12.84
C TYR A 301 -4.28 -37.76 -14.25
N GLY A 302 -5.51 -38.25 -14.38
CA GLY A 302 -6.19 -38.39 -15.67
C GLY A 302 -6.36 -37.06 -16.42
N CYS A 303 -6.49 -35.92 -15.72
CA CYS A 303 -6.47 -34.61 -16.37
C CYS A 303 -5.10 -34.29 -16.99
N PHE A 304 -4.01 -34.59 -16.28
CA PHE A 304 -2.66 -34.36 -16.79
C PHE A 304 -2.35 -35.25 -18.00
N GLU A 305 -2.72 -36.52 -17.95
CA GLU A 305 -2.58 -37.44 -19.09
C GLU A 305 -3.34 -36.92 -20.33
N LYS A 306 -4.59 -36.47 -20.13
CA LYS A 306 -5.37 -35.87 -21.23
C LYS A 306 -4.72 -34.57 -21.74
N LEU A 307 -4.21 -33.70 -20.87
CA LEU A 307 -3.50 -32.47 -21.28
C LEU A 307 -2.22 -32.78 -22.08
N GLU A 308 -1.46 -33.79 -21.68
CA GLU A 308 -0.24 -34.23 -22.37
C GLU A 308 -0.56 -34.83 -23.75
N SER A 309 -1.73 -35.46 -23.92
CA SER A 309 -2.15 -36.05 -25.21
C SER A 309 -2.34 -35.04 -26.36
N TYR A 310 -2.51 -33.75 -26.06
CA TYR A 310 -2.59 -32.70 -27.09
C TYR A 310 -1.24 -32.43 -27.79
N ASN A 311 -0.15 -33.00 -27.29
CA ASN A 311 1.20 -32.94 -27.87
C ASN A 311 1.63 -31.51 -28.27
N ASN A 312 1.31 -30.54 -27.42
CA ASN A 312 1.64 -29.13 -27.62
C ASN A 312 2.67 -28.70 -26.58
N GLN A 313 3.82 -28.19 -27.03
CA GLN A 313 4.93 -27.81 -26.16
C GLN A 313 4.50 -26.85 -25.03
N ARG A 314 3.62 -25.87 -25.30
CA ARG A 314 3.17 -24.92 -24.27
C ARG A 314 2.35 -25.59 -23.17
N ILE A 315 1.58 -26.62 -23.53
CA ILE A 315 0.78 -27.42 -22.58
C ILE A 315 1.71 -28.35 -21.80
N MET A 316 2.69 -28.95 -22.48
CA MET A 316 3.70 -29.83 -21.86
C MET A 316 4.56 -29.07 -20.84
N ASP A 317 5.07 -27.88 -21.18
CA ASP A 317 5.85 -27.05 -20.25
C ASP A 317 5.01 -26.66 -19.02
N TRP A 318 3.72 -26.34 -19.23
CA TRP A 318 2.79 -26.00 -18.16
C TRP A 318 2.50 -27.20 -17.26
N THR A 319 2.19 -28.36 -17.86
CA THR A 319 1.92 -29.61 -17.12
C THR A 319 3.14 -30.07 -16.34
N GLN A 320 4.34 -30.01 -16.91
CA GLN A 320 5.58 -30.37 -16.22
C GLN A 320 5.80 -29.55 -14.93
N TYR A 321 5.49 -28.25 -14.95
CA TYR A 321 5.57 -27.40 -13.76
C TYR A 321 4.49 -27.75 -12.73
N TYR A 322 3.25 -27.92 -13.17
CA TYR A 322 2.13 -28.17 -12.24
C TYR A 322 2.03 -29.62 -11.74
N ARG A 323 2.75 -30.55 -12.37
CA ARG A 323 2.87 -31.95 -11.95
C ARG A 323 3.95 -32.18 -10.89
N GLN A 324 4.74 -31.17 -10.56
CA GLN A 324 5.66 -31.24 -9.43
C GLN A 324 4.87 -31.57 -8.15
N PRO A 325 5.29 -32.57 -7.34
CA PRO A 325 4.48 -33.08 -6.23
C PRO A 325 3.95 -32.00 -5.29
N TYR A 326 4.82 -31.08 -4.85
CA TYR A 326 4.44 -29.99 -3.95
C TYR A 326 3.51 -28.96 -4.60
N VAL A 327 3.64 -28.71 -5.91
CA VAL A 327 2.76 -27.79 -6.64
C VAL A 327 1.37 -28.41 -6.78
N LEU A 328 1.30 -29.68 -7.16
CA LEU A 328 0.04 -30.39 -7.33
C LEU A 328 -0.69 -30.58 -6.00
N ALA A 329 0.04 -30.98 -4.95
CA ALA A 329 -0.48 -31.08 -3.59
C ALA A 329 -1.08 -29.76 -3.10
N SER A 330 -0.47 -28.64 -3.44
CA SER A 330 -1.00 -27.32 -3.06
C SER A 330 -2.28 -26.91 -3.79
N LEU A 331 -2.66 -27.60 -4.88
CA LEU A 331 -3.85 -27.25 -5.68
C LEU A 331 -5.05 -28.14 -5.41
N ASN A 332 -4.85 -29.35 -4.91
CA ASN A 332 -5.93 -30.31 -4.73
C ASN A 332 -5.80 -31.09 -3.41
N LYS A 333 -6.86 -31.06 -2.61
CA LYS A 333 -6.90 -31.72 -1.28
C LYS A 333 -6.68 -33.22 -1.29
N HIS A 334 -7.03 -33.90 -2.38
CA HIS A 334 -6.85 -35.35 -2.52
C HIS A 334 -5.42 -35.75 -2.90
N ILE A 335 -4.58 -34.77 -3.27
CA ILE A 335 -3.14 -34.95 -3.49
C ILE A 335 -2.35 -34.46 -2.27
N SER A 336 -2.87 -33.45 -1.56
CA SER A 336 -2.28 -32.91 -0.35
C SER A 336 -2.24 -33.93 0.78
N ASN A 337 -1.20 -33.86 1.63
CA ASN A 337 -1.16 -34.58 2.91
C ASN A 337 -1.69 -33.73 4.07
N MET A 338 -2.20 -32.53 3.78
CA MET A 338 -2.86 -31.67 4.75
C MET A 338 -4.17 -32.31 5.24
N GLU A 339 -4.50 -32.14 6.51
CA GLU A 339 -5.78 -32.60 7.04
C GLU A 339 -6.95 -31.91 6.31
N ASN A 340 -7.93 -32.68 5.86
CA ASN A 340 -9.08 -32.15 5.09
C ASN A 340 -9.85 -31.06 5.84
N GLU A 341 -9.96 -31.18 7.17
CA GLU A 341 -10.61 -30.15 8.00
C GLU A 341 -9.87 -28.81 7.92
N ILE A 342 -8.54 -28.84 7.86
CA ILE A 342 -7.69 -27.65 7.73
C ILE A 342 -7.83 -27.07 6.32
N TRP A 343 -7.78 -27.93 5.28
CA TRP A 343 -7.96 -27.53 3.89
C TRP A 343 -9.32 -26.85 3.66
N ASP A 344 -10.41 -27.48 4.12
CA ASP A 344 -11.76 -26.98 3.87
C ASP A 344 -12.13 -25.78 4.78
N HIS A 345 -11.38 -25.51 5.86
CA HIS A 345 -11.61 -24.37 6.76
C HIS A 345 -11.37 -23.03 6.06
N HIS A 346 -10.47 -22.99 5.09
CA HIS A 346 -10.22 -21.80 4.29
C HIS A 346 -10.91 -21.94 2.94
N GLY A 347 -11.93 -21.11 2.73
CA GLY A 347 -12.55 -21.00 1.42
C GLY A 347 -11.52 -20.52 0.41
N ASN A 348 -11.55 -21.09 -0.80
CA ASN A 348 -10.79 -20.73 -2.01
C ASN A 348 -10.90 -19.25 -2.48
N ASN A 349 -11.26 -18.31 -1.61
CA ASN A 349 -11.48 -16.91 -1.92
C ASN A 349 -10.29 -16.05 -1.45
N THR A 350 -9.73 -15.27 -2.38
CA THR A 350 -8.64 -14.29 -2.15
C THR A 350 -9.04 -13.07 -1.33
N ASN A 351 -10.25 -13.05 -0.78
CA ASN A 351 -10.80 -11.84 -0.21
C ASN A 351 -9.97 -11.32 0.96
N VAL A 352 -9.26 -12.17 1.70
CA VAL A 352 -8.53 -11.77 2.91
C VAL A 352 -7.28 -10.98 2.55
N ALA A 353 -6.32 -11.57 1.83
CA ALA A 353 -5.12 -10.87 1.38
C ALA A 353 -5.44 -9.62 0.52
N GLU A 354 -6.35 -9.73 -0.45
CA GLU A 354 -6.70 -8.60 -1.32
C GLU A 354 -7.39 -7.47 -0.55
N ALA A 355 -8.27 -7.80 0.41
CA ALA A 355 -8.91 -6.77 1.23
C ALA A 355 -7.98 -6.23 2.33
N ALA A 356 -7.02 -7.02 2.84
CA ALA A 356 -5.94 -6.55 3.71
C ALA A 356 -5.12 -5.48 2.96
N HIS A 357 -4.68 -5.80 1.74
CA HIS A 357 -3.99 -4.86 0.86
C HIS A 357 -4.84 -3.63 0.57
N ALA A 358 -6.13 -3.77 0.26
CA ALA A 358 -7.02 -2.63 0.04
C ALA A 358 -7.18 -1.77 1.31
N GLN A 359 -7.14 -2.39 2.48
CA GLN A 359 -7.18 -1.70 3.77
C GLN A 359 -5.88 -0.95 4.05
N ALA A 360 -4.72 -1.60 3.92
CA ALA A 360 -3.42 -0.96 4.02
C ALA A 360 -3.34 0.21 3.05
N ASN A 361 -3.64 0.00 1.76
CA ASN A 361 -3.62 1.01 0.72
C ASN A 361 -4.50 2.25 0.97
N ARG A 362 -5.57 2.15 1.81
CA ARG A 362 -6.37 3.31 2.23
C ARG A 362 -5.61 4.23 3.19
N GLU A 363 -4.64 3.69 3.91
CA GLU A 363 -3.68 4.45 4.72
C GLU A 363 -2.58 5.10 3.87
N GLY A 364 -2.63 4.97 2.54
CA GLY A 364 -1.71 5.62 1.60
C GLY A 364 -0.93 4.63 0.73
N LYS A 365 -0.44 5.16 -0.40
CA LYS A 365 0.35 4.47 -1.42
C LYS A 365 1.56 5.29 -1.78
N GLN A 366 2.62 4.65 -2.26
CA GLN A 366 3.88 5.30 -2.63
C GLN A 366 4.43 6.18 -1.49
N LEU A 367 4.34 5.65 -0.27
CA LEU A 367 4.80 6.31 0.94
C LEU A 367 6.33 6.20 1.06
N LYS A 368 6.94 7.13 1.79
CA LYS A 368 8.31 6.94 2.28
C LYS A 368 8.31 5.80 3.30
N LEU A 369 9.46 5.13 3.47
CA LEU A 369 9.54 3.89 4.24
C LEU A 369 9.14 4.08 5.71
N ILE A 370 9.67 5.11 6.39
CA ILE A 370 9.28 5.42 7.78
C ILE A 370 7.76 5.65 7.89
N THR A 371 7.21 6.45 6.99
CA THR A 371 5.77 6.72 6.93
C THR A 371 4.95 5.44 6.75
N ALA A 372 5.39 4.53 5.87
CA ALA A 372 4.70 3.26 5.62
C ALA A 372 4.69 2.38 6.88
N ILE A 373 5.82 2.28 7.58
CA ILE A 373 5.95 1.53 8.84
C ILE A 373 5.04 2.13 9.91
N MET A 374 5.10 3.45 10.12
CA MET A 374 4.27 4.13 11.14
C MET A 374 2.77 3.94 10.89
N ARG A 375 2.31 4.11 9.65
CA ARG A 375 0.90 3.93 9.31
C ARG A 375 0.48 2.45 9.33
N GLY A 376 1.37 1.53 8.97
CA GLY A 376 1.16 0.09 9.11
C GLY A 376 0.93 -0.28 10.57
N ARG A 377 1.78 0.22 11.48
CA ARG A 377 1.63 0.05 12.93
C ARG A 377 0.28 0.55 13.43
N GLN A 378 -0.07 1.80 13.12
CA GLN A 378 -1.32 2.42 13.58
C GLN A 378 -2.55 1.63 13.09
N LEU A 379 -2.50 1.13 11.86
CA LEU A 379 -3.55 0.29 11.30
C LEU A 379 -3.69 -1.01 12.09
N ASP A 380 -2.59 -1.70 12.33
CA ASP A 380 -2.55 -2.98 13.04
C ASP A 380 -3.04 -2.81 14.50
N GLU A 381 -2.51 -1.82 15.23
CA GLU A 381 -2.95 -1.50 16.61
C GLU A 381 -4.46 -1.23 16.68
N ARG A 382 -4.98 -0.43 15.75
CA ARG A 382 -6.40 -0.06 15.72
C ARG A 382 -7.29 -1.28 15.51
N LEU A 383 -6.89 -2.23 14.66
CA LEU A 383 -7.69 -3.42 14.37
C LEU A 383 -7.70 -4.40 15.54
N PHE A 384 -6.55 -4.67 16.14
CA PHE A 384 -6.48 -5.53 17.32
C PHE A 384 -7.19 -4.92 18.52
N LYS A 385 -7.06 -3.61 18.74
CA LYS A 385 -7.83 -2.90 19.77
C LYS A 385 -9.34 -2.97 19.54
N THR A 386 -9.75 -3.00 18.27
CA THR A 386 -11.16 -3.19 17.90
C THR A 386 -11.67 -4.58 18.28
N ALA A 387 -10.85 -5.62 18.08
CA ALA A 387 -11.15 -6.97 18.55
C ALA A 387 -11.22 -7.03 20.08
N GLU A 388 -10.21 -6.50 20.76
CA GLU A 388 -10.15 -6.45 22.23
C GLU A 388 -11.39 -5.76 22.87
N ILE A 389 -11.85 -4.65 22.28
CA ILE A 389 -13.06 -3.95 22.74
C ILE A 389 -14.31 -4.83 22.56
N ASN A 390 -14.40 -5.58 21.47
CA ASN A 390 -15.51 -6.50 21.26
C ASN A 390 -15.48 -7.63 22.30
N ASP A 391 -14.32 -8.21 22.58
CA ASP A 391 -14.18 -9.24 23.62
C ASP A 391 -14.57 -8.71 25.01
N LYS A 392 -14.10 -7.50 25.35
CA LYS A 392 -14.31 -6.92 26.69
C LYS A 392 -15.75 -6.46 26.95
N PHE A 393 -16.45 -5.97 25.93
CA PHE A 393 -17.74 -5.32 26.09
C PHE A 393 -18.89 -5.97 25.30
N GLY A 394 -18.60 -6.97 24.45
CA GLY A 394 -19.58 -7.58 23.54
C GLY A 394 -20.07 -6.65 22.44
N ILE A 395 -19.35 -5.56 22.15
CA ILE A 395 -19.76 -4.54 21.18
C ILE A 395 -19.01 -4.78 19.86
N PRO A 396 -19.67 -5.29 18.81
CA PRO A 396 -19.01 -5.59 17.56
C PRO A 396 -18.71 -4.32 16.76
N TYR A 397 -17.59 -4.34 16.04
CA TYR A 397 -17.25 -3.27 15.12
C TYR A 397 -18.12 -3.31 13.87
N THR A 398 -18.88 -2.23 13.63
CA THR A 398 -19.74 -2.12 12.45
C THR A 398 -19.39 -0.89 11.64
N ARG A 399 -19.09 -1.09 10.34
CA ARG A 399 -18.91 0.00 9.37
C ARG A 399 -20.22 0.44 8.69
N ARG A 400 -21.35 -0.15 9.10
CA ARG A 400 -22.65 0.11 8.49
C ARG A 400 -23.44 1.07 9.36
N ASP A 401 -23.67 2.26 8.82
CA ASP A 401 -24.64 3.19 9.38
C ASP A 401 -26.06 2.56 9.30
N LYS A 402 -26.58 2.19 10.46
CA LYS A 402 -27.94 1.63 10.66
C LYS A 402 -28.94 2.70 11.11
N SER A 403 -28.55 3.97 11.12
CA SER A 403 -29.44 5.07 11.46
C SER A 403 -30.71 5.06 10.61
N GLU A 404 -31.80 5.59 11.15
CA GLU A 404 -33.03 5.73 10.40
C GLU A 404 -32.85 6.56 9.14
N ILE A 405 -31.97 7.57 9.20
CA ILE A 405 -31.63 8.42 8.06
C ILE A 405 -31.06 7.56 6.93
N LYS A 406 -30.07 6.70 7.22
CA LYS A 406 -29.48 5.83 6.20
C LYS A 406 -30.47 4.78 5.69
N ARG A 407 -31.34 4.26 6.55
CA ARG A 407 -32.41 3.33 6.16
C ARG A 407 -33.42 4.00 5.22
N LYS A 408 -33.90 5.20 5.55
CA LYS A 408 -34.79 6.01 4.70
C LYS A 408 -34.13 6.37 3.37
N ALA A 409 -32.85 6.78 3.39
CA ALA A 409 -32.09 7.06 2.18
C ALA A 409 -32.00 5.84 1.25
N LYS A 410 -31.64 4.66 1.79
CA LYS A 410 -31.61 3.41 1.02
C LYS A 410 -32.99 3.03 0.47
N ALA A 411 -34.06 3.23 1.26
CA ALA A 411 -35.42 2.97 0.81
C ALA A 411 -35.83 3.89 -0.35
N MET A 412 -35.44 5.17 -0.31
CA MET A 412 -35.64 6.10 -1.42
C MET A 412 -34.86 5.68 -2.67
N THR A 413 -33.56 5.34 -2.54
CA THR A 413 -32.76 4.86 -3.68
C THR A 413 -33.34 3.58 -4.30
N ARG A 414 -33.83 2.64 -3.48
CA ARG A 414 -34.51 1.43 -3.96
C ARG A 414 -35.81 1.76 -4.70
N LYS A 415 -36.62 2.69 -4.18
CA LYS A 415 -37.84 3.17 -4.88
C LYS A 415 -37.51 3.82 -6.22
N ASP A 416 -36.46 4.63 -6.30
CA ASP A 416 -36.04 5.28 -7.56
C ASP A 416 -35.48 4.28 -8.57
N THR A 417 -34.74 3.27 -8.10
CA THR A 417 -34.20 2.20 -8.96
C THR A 417 -35.35 1.36 -9.53
N ASN A 418 -36.33 0.99 -8.70
CA ASN A 418 -37.52 0.25 -9.14
C ASN A 418 -38.40 1.08 -10.10
N LYS A 419 -38.52 2.39 -9.90
CA LYS A 419 -39.23 3.27 -10.85
C LYS A 419 -38.51 3.36 -12.19
N ARG A 420 -37.17 3.36 -12.21
CA ARG A 420 -36.37 3.37 -13.45
C ARG A 420 -36.48 2.05 -14.21
N SER A 421 -36.38 0.91 -13.51
CA SER A 421 -36.55 -0.40 -14.15
C SER A 421 -37.96 -0.60 -14.71
N GLN A 422 -39.00 -0.14 -14.00
CA GLN A 422 -40.37 -0.15 -14.51
C GLN A 422 -40.55 0.71 -15.78
N LYS A 423 -39.92 1.90 -15.83
CA LYS A 423 -39.93 2.77 -17.03
C LYS A 423 -39.21 2.13 -18.22
N GLU A 424 -38.13 1.39 -17.99
CA GLU A 424 -37.40 0.67 -19.04
C GLU A 424 -38.19 -0.53 -19.58
N THR A 425 -38.92 -1.26 -18.72
CA THR A 425 -39.83 -2.33 -19.16
C THR A 425 -41.02 -1.78 -19.96
N SER A 426 -41.66 -0.69 -19.52
CA SER A 426 -42.77 -0.08 -20.27
C SER A 426 -42.35 0.50 -21.62
N ASN A 427 -41.15 1.09 -21.71
CA ASN A 427 -40.60 1.58 -22.99
C ASN A 427 -40.21 0.44 -23.96
N LYS A 428 -39.87 -0.76 -23.46
CA LYS A 428 -39.65 -1.94 -24.30
C LYS A 428 -40.97 -2.53 -24.82
N GLU A 429 -42.05 -2.47 -24.04
CA GLU A 429 -43.38 -2.93 -24.47
C GLU A 429 -44.05 -2.00 -25.48
N LEU A 430 -43.90 -0.67 -25.32
CA LEU A 430 -44.41 0.32 -26.27
C LEU A 430 -43.75 0.23 -27.66
N LYS A 431 -42.47 -0.16 -27.74
CA LYS A 431 -41.76 -0.37 -29.02
C LYS A 431 -42.16 -1.64 -29.77
N LYS A 432 -42.89 -2.57 -29.15
CA LYS A 432 -43.39 -3.79 -29.81
C LYS A 432 -44.76 -3.63 -30.48
N LYS A 433 -45.44 -2.49 -30.33
CA LYS A 433 -46.84 -2.29 -30.76
C LYS A 433 -47.06 -1.22 -31.85
N VAL A 434 -46.13 -1.01 -32.79
CA VAL A 434 -46.40 -0.15 -33.96
C VAL A 434 -46.06 -0.91 -35.25
N PRO A 435 -47.03 -1.23 -36.13
CA PRO A 435 -46.76 -1.72 -37.48
C PRO A 435 -46.28 -0.58 -38.39
N LEU A 436 -45.28 -0.86 -39.24
CA LEU A 436 -44.77 0.03 -40.27
C LEU A 436 -45.83 0.24 -41.38
N GLN A 437 -46.23 1.49 -41.65
CA GLN A 437 -46.61 1.94 -43.00
C GLN A 437 -46.23 3.43 -43.25
N ASP A 438 -45.41 3.59 -44.30
CA ASP A 438 -45.26 4.63 -45.31
C ASP A 438 -45.32 6.17 -45.07
N VAL A 439 -44.15 6.78 -45.33
CA VAL A 439 -43.83 7.78 -46.39
C VAL A 439 -44.51 9.18 -46.43
N THR A 440 -43.62 10.17 -46.63
CA THR A 440 -43.72 11.50 -47.30
C THR A 440 -43.99 12.82 -46.56
N ASN A 441 -43.07 13.77 -46.86
CA ASN A 441 -43.21 15.23 -47.02
C ASN A 441 -43.36 16.14 -45.77
N ARG A 442 -42.35 17.00 -45.51
CA ARG A 442 -42.28 18.46 -45.86
C ARG A 442 -43.13 19.26 -44.84
N GLU A 443 -42.59 20.13 -43.99
CA GLU A 443 -42.10 21.48 -44.32
C GLU A 443 -41.39 22.14 -43.14
N LYS A 444 -40.55 23.14 -43.48
CA LYS A 444 -39.93 24.10 -42.58
C LYS A 444 -40.96 25.07 -42.00
N LEU A 445 -40.83 25.44 -40.73
CA LEU A 445 -41.06 26.83 -40.32
C LEU A 445 -40.12 27.24 -39.18
N GLU A 446 -39.31 28.24 -39.50
CA GLU A 446 -38.43 28.98 -38.61
C GLU A 446 -39.24 29.95 -37.73
N LYS A 447 -38.85 30.14 -36.45
CA LYS A 447 -38.16 31.37 -35.98
C LYS A 447 -38.13 31.50 -34.45
N LYS A 448 -36.88 31.67 -33.98
CA LYS A 448 -36.36 32.69 -33.04
C LYS A 448 -36.82 32.68 -31.57
N GLY A 449 -35.85 32.35 -30.71
CA GLY A 449 -35.75 32.85 -29.33
C GLY A 449 -34.43 32.45 -28.65
N LYS A 450 -33.42 33.32 -28.72
CA LYS A 450 -32.04 33.21 -28.18
C LYS A 450 -32.04 32.93 -26.65
N ARG A 451 -31.13 32.16 -26.02
CA ARG A 451 -29.65 32.35 -25.82
C ARG A 451 -29.04 31.03 -25.29
N LYS A 452 -28.03 30.42 -25.95
CA LYS A 452 -26.56 30.38 -25.63
C LYS A 452 -26.22 30.22 -24.13
N ALA A 453 -25.32 29.35 -23.64
CA ALA A 453 -24.51 28.19 -24.07
C ALA A 453 -23.84 27.66 -22.76
N SER A 454 -23.61 26.37 -22.52
CA SER A 454 -22.41 25.63 -22.94
C SER A 454 -22.51 24.17 -22.40
N THR A 455 -22.84 23.17 -23.22
CA THR A 455 -21.94 22.22 -23.91
C THR A 455 -20.85 21.56 -23.05
N SER A 456 -21.18 20.39 -22.49
CA SER A 456 -20.23 19.26 -22.40
C SER A 456 -20.79 18.14 -23.29
N GLU A 457 -20.01 17.78 -24.31
CA GLU A 457 -20.39 16.80 -25.33
C GLU A 457 -20.26 15.38 -24.79
N ASN A 458 -21.41 14.74 -24.62
CA ASN A 458 -21.54 13.29 -24.63
C ASN A 458 -21.76 12.85 -26.09
N THR A 459 -20.78 12.24 -26.73
CA THR A 459 -21.01 11.47 -27.96
C THR A 459 -21.28 10.01 -27.61
N SER A 460 -22.55 9.65 -27.71
CA SER A 460 -23.09 8.30 -27.71
C SER A 460 -22.67 7.53 -28.96
N LYS A 461 -21.96 6.41 -28.80
CA LYS A 461 -21.85 5.36 -29.85
C LYS A 461 -22.94 4.32 -29.65
N ALA A 462 -23.62 4.03 -30.75
CA ALA A 462 -24.80 3.19 -30.86
C ALA A 462 -24.55 1.72 -30.46
N LYS A 463 -25.49 1.16 -29.68
CA LYS A 463 -25.59 -0.27 -29.39
C LYS A 463 -26.00 -1.06 -30.64
N ARG A 464 -25.12 -1.94 -31.12
CA ARG A 464 -25.53 -3.20 -31.77
C ARG A 464 -25.57 -4.27 -30.70
N SER A 465 -26.68 -4.98 -30.63
CA SER A 465 -26.97 -6.03 -29.66
C SER A 465 -26.02 -7.23 -29.80
N ARG A 466 -25.19 -7.44 -28.78
CA ARG A 466 -24.65 -8.74 -28.39
C ARG A 466 -24.79 -8.88 -26.88
N ILE A 467 -24.89 -10.12 -26.44
CA ILE A 467 -25.25 -10.56 -25.09
C ILE A 467 -24.20 -10.02 -24.09
N ASP A 468 -24.57 -9.03 -23.27
CA ASP A 468 -23.72 -8.45 -22.22
C ASP A 468 -23.64 -9.43 -21.03
N ILE A 469 -22.67 -10.34 -21.07
CA ILE A 469 -21.97 -10.75 -19.84
C ILE A 469 -21.10 -9.54 -19.46
N ASN A 470 -21.01 -9.23 -18.16
CA ASN A 470 -20.45 -7.99 -17.61
C ASN A 470 -18.91 -7.85 -17.84
N GLU A 471 -18.44 -7.82 -19.09
CA GLU A 471 -17.03 -7.76 -19.52
C GLU A 471 -16.30 -6.52 -18.99
N SER A 472 -17.00 -5.39 -18.79
CA SER A 472 -16.33 -4.12 -18.47
C SER A 472 -15.71 -4.04 -17.07
N ASP A 473 -16.20 -4.81 -16.09
CA ASP A 473 -15.59 -4.89 -14.75
C ASP A 473 -14.45 -5.91 -14.75
N SER A 474 -14.60 -7.02 -15.47
CA SER A 474 -13.55 -8.02 -15.67
C SER A 474 -12.36 -7.47 -16.46
N GLU A 475 -12.58 -6.71 -17.52
CA GLU A 475 -11.52 -6.04 -18.30
C GLU A 475 -10.75 -4.99 -17.49
N ARG A 476 -11.44 -4.26 -16.60
CA ARG A 476 -10.80 -3.30 -15.69
C ARG A 476 -10.00 -3.98 -14.59
N GLU A 477 -10.44 -5.14 -14.10
CA GLU A 477 -9.66 -5.99 -13.19
C GLU A 477 -8.45 -6.59 -13.91
N ILE A 478 -8.64 -7.17 -15.09
CA ILE A 478 -7.57 -7.73 -15.94
C ILE A 478 -6.49 -6.67 -16.21
N SER A 479 -6.88 -5.44 -16.58
CA SER A 479 -5.94 -4.35 -16.85
C SER A 479 -5.15 -3.90 -15.60
N LYS A 480 -5.79 -3.86 -14.42
CA LYS A 480 -5.09 -3.55 -13.16
C LYS A 480 -4.11 -4.65 -12.75
N LEU A 481 -4.43 -5.90 -13.07
CA LEU A 481 -3.65 -7.09 -12.74
C LEU A 481 -2.48 -7.32 -13.70
N GLU A 482 -2.65 -7.05 -15.01
CA GLU A 482 -1.54 -7.03 -15.98
C GLU A 482 -0.45 -6.02 -15.57
N ILE A 483 -0.85 -4.90 -14.97
CA ILE A 483 0.08 -3.92 -14.42
C ILE A 483 0.84 -4.48 -13.21
N GLU A 484 0.20 -5.28 -12.34
CA GLU A 484 0.87 -5.91 -11.20
C GLU A 484 1.79 -7.06 -11.60
N GLU A 485 1.40 -7.90 -12.56
CA GLU A 485 2.26 -8.97 -13.07
C GLU A 485 3.49 -8.40 -13.81
N ARG A 486 3.30 -7.34 -14.60
CA ARG A 486 4.43 -6.61 -15.19
C ARG A 486 5.34 -6.03 -14.10
N LYS A 487 4.80 -5.57 -12.97
CA LYS A 487 5.59 -5.11 -11.83
C LYS A 487 6.37 -6.23 -11.14
N MET A 488 5.77 -7.41 -10.96
CA MET A 488 6.45 -8.61 -10.44
C MET A 488 7.63 -9.00 -11.33
N LYS A 489 7.39 -9.18 -12.64
CA LYS A 489 8.45 -9.51 -13.61
C LYS A 489 9.53 -8.44 -13.68
N LEU A 490 9.15 -7.16 -13.57
CA LEU A 490 10.10 -6.06 -13.51
C LEU A 490 10.91 -6.09 -12.20
N ALA A 491 10.29 -6.44 -11.07
CA ALA A 491 10.95 -6.58 -9.78
C ALA A 491 11.92 -7.77 -9.76
N GLU A 492 11.55 -8.91 -10.34
CA GLU A 492 12.44 -10.07 -10.52
C GLU A 492 13.66 -9.70 -11.38
N ARG A 493 13.44 -9.00 -12.51
CA ARG A 493 14.54 -8.49 -13.35
C ARG A 493 15.44 -7.52 -12.60
N ARG A 494 14.87 -6.52 -11.91
CA ARG A 494 15.64 -5.58 -11.08
C ARG A 494 16.43 -6.28 -9.97
N THR A 495 15.88 -7.35 -9.42
CA THR A 495 16.55 -8.17 -8.40
C THR A 495 17.75 -8.91 -9.00
N ALA A 496 17.59 -9.50 -10.19
CA ALA A 496 18.67 -10.13 -10.92
C ALA A 496 19.77 -9.12 -11.30
N ASP A 497 19.38 -7.94 -11.80
CA ASP A 497 20.31 -6.86 -12.15
C ASP A 497 21.11 -6.39 -10.93
N ARG A 498 20.46 -6.29 -9.75
CA ARG A 498 21.15 -5.96 -8.49
C ARG A 498 22.15 -7.01 -8.06
N LYS A 499 21.77 -8.30 -8.14
CA LYS A 499 22.68 -9.39 -7.79
C LYS A 499 23.90 -9.38 -8.70
N ALA A 500 23.70 -9.15 -9.99
CA ALA A 500 24.78 -8.98 -10.96
C ALA A 500 25.65 -7.76 -10.62
N GLN A 501 25.06 -6.61 -10.26
CA GLN A 501 25.81 -5.42 -9.88
C GLN A 501 26.64 -5.61 -8.61
N ALA A 502 26.08 -6.26 -7.58
CA ALA A 502 26.78 -6.56 -6.34
C ALA A 502 27.94 -7.55 -6.57
N GLU A 503 27.77 -8.51 -7.46
CA GLU A 503 28.82 -9.45 -7.86
C GLU A 503 29.94 -8.77 -8.65
N ILE A 504 29.59 -7.84 -9.55
CA ILE A 504 30.57 -6.99 -10.26
C ILE A 504 31.36 -6.14 -9.25
N GLU A 505 30.70 -5.46 -8.32
CA GLU A 505 31.36 -4.61 -7.33
C GLU A 505 32.29 -5.43 -6.41
N LYS A 506 31.89 -6.65 -6.04
CA LYS A 506 32.74 -7.58 -5.29
C LYS A 506 33.99 -7.96 -6.07
N LEU A 507 33.85 -8.30 -7.35
CA LEU A 507 34.97 -8.65 -8.24
C LEU A 507 35.89 -7.45 -8.48
N GLU A 508 35.36 -6.24 -8.62
CA GLU A 508 36.15 -5.01 -8.74
C GLU A 508 36.98 -4.77 -7.48
N LEU A 509 36.38 -4.94 -6.30
CA LEU A 509 37.07 -4.78 -5.02
C LEU A 509 38.19 -5.83 -4.83
N GLU A 510 37.94 -7.07 -5.25
CA GLU A 510 38.90 -8.16 -5.20
C GLU A 510 40.07 -7.93 -6.17
N ASN A 511 39.78 -7.50 -7.40
CA ASN A 511 40.80 -7.08 -8.37
C ASN A 511 41.62 -5.89 -7.87
N LEU A 512 41.00 -4.93 -7.19
CA LEU A 512 41.69 -3.78 -6.61
C LEU A 512 42.65 -4.19 -5.49
N LYS A 513 42.27 -5.17 -4.67
CA LYS A 513 43.16 -5.76 -3.65
C LYS A 513 44.33 -6.51 -4.32
N LEU A 514 44.05 -7.31 -5.34
CA LEU A 514 45.08 -8.06 -6.06
C LEU A 514 46.11 -7.13 -6.73
N ARG A 515 45.66 -6.02 -7.33
CA ARG A 515 46.55 -5.01 -7.93
C ARG A 515 47.49 -4.39 -6.90
N LYS A 516 46.98 -4.08 -5.71
CA LYS A 516 47.79 -3.58 -4.59
C LYS A 516 48.79 -4.61 -4.06
N GLU A 517 48.40 -5.87 -3.99
CA GLU A 517 49.31 -6.96 -3.58
C GLU A 517 50.41 -7.23 -4.61
N LEU A 518 50.13 -6.99 -5.89
CA LEU A 518 51.06 -7.18 -6.99
C LEU A 518 51.89 -5.93 -7.35
N ASN A 519 51.72 -4.80 -6.63
CA ASN A 519 52.31 -3.50 -6.98
C ASN A 519 52.06 -3.07 -8.43
N LEU A 520 50.88 -3.43 -8.96
CA LEU A 520 50.40 -3.02 -10.27
C LEU A 520 49.44 -1.83 -10.09
N ASP A 521 49.99 -0.67 -9.74
CA ASP A 521 49.24 0.60 -9.79
C ASP A 521 49.15 1.15 -11.21
#